data_AF-A0A7K0NZ54-F1
#
_entry.id   AF-A0A7K0NZ54-F1
#
_cell.length_a   1.000
_cell.length_b   1.000
_cell.length_c   1.000
_cell.angle_alpha   90.00
_cell.angle_beta   90.00
_cell.angle_gamma   90.00
#
_symmetry.space_group_name_H-M   'P 1'
#
loop_
_entity.id
_entity.type
_entity.pdbx_description
1 polymer ?
#
loop_
_entity_poly.entity_id
_entity_poly.type
_entity_poly.pdbx_seq_one_letter_code
_entity_poly.pdbx_strand_id
1 'polypeptide(L)'
;MTSTSRGLIVGLATVMMFGTVVVMQRLLIEEGIATEAAVGLRYLVGGLVCLGILAGLRRPVAPVRGERLRAFLLGALLYGMQAVLFYQALQHGTVATVSLLFYTYPALILIASLALGLRRWSWYAGAAALMSAVGAALVVVSGREVGIDPIGIALALGSACFVTVFLLINKRLLPLSPALSVSAWVSFGVAA
;
A
#
# COMPACT_ATOMS: atom_id res chain seq x y z
N MET A 1 -16.98 -18.83 16.48
CA MET A 1 -16.31 -18.51 15.19
C MET A 1 -14.82 -18.77 15.34
N THR A 2 -14.24 -19.63 14.52
CA THR A 2 -12.79 -19.91 14.55
C THR A 2 -12.01 -18.65 14.13
N SER A 3 -10.78 -18.50 14.63
CA SER A 3 -9.88 -17.38 14.30
C SER A 3 -9.75 -17.16 12.79
N THR A 4 -9.80 -18.26 12.01
CA THR A 4 -9.73 -18.27 10.54
C THR A 4 -10.91 -17.58 9.87
N SER A 5 -12.15 -17.82 10.30
CA SER A 5 -13.33 -17.20 9.67
C SER A 5 -13.40 -15.69 9.91
N ARG A 6 -12.98 -15.23 11.10
CA ARG A 6 -12.86 -13.79 11.39
C ARG A 6 -11.80 -13.12 10.51
N GLY A 7 -10.64 -13.76 10.35
CA GLY A 7 -9.58 -13.27 9.46
C GLY A 7 -10.03 -13.13 8.01
N LEU A 8 -10.78 -14.11 7.50
CA LEU A 8 -11.32 -14.10 6.14
C LEU A 8 -12.29 -12.93 5.92
N ILE A 9 -13.24 -12.72 6.84
CA ILE A 9 -14.23 -11.64 6.73
C ILE A 9 -13.54 -10.27 6.76
N VAL A 10 -12.61 -10.06 7.69
CA VAL A 10 -11.85 -8.80 7.78
C VAL A 10 -11.00 -8.58 6.52
N GLY A 11 -10.38 -9.63 5.99
CA GLY A 11 -9.61 -9.57 4.74
C GLY A 11 -10.48 -9.16 3.56
N LEU A 12 -11.62 -9.82 3.36
CA LEU A 12 -12.56 -9.51 2.28
C LEU A 12 -13.09 -8.07 2.37
N ALA A 13 -13.47 -7.63 3.57
CA ALA A 13 -13.91 -6.26 3.79
C ALA A 13 -12.80 -5.25 3.44
N THR A 14 -11.55 -5.55 3.80
CA THR A 14 -10.40 -4.68 3.50
C THR A 14 -10.16 -4.57 1.98
N VAL A 15 -10.26 -5.68 1.25
CA VAL A 15 -10.08 -5.68 -0.22
C VAL A 15 -11.20 -4.88 -0.92
N MET A 16 -12.46 -5.03 -0.48
CA MET A 16 -13.57 -4.24 -1.02
C MET A 16 -13.40 -2.74 -0.76
N MET A 17 -12.99 -2.38 0.47
CA MET A 17 -12.69 -0.99 0.82
C MET A 17 -11.57 -0.43 -0.04
N PHE A 18 -10.49 -1.20 -0.25
CA PHE A 18 -9.38 -0.77 -1.09
C PHE A 18 -9.80 -0.54 -2.54
N GLY A 19 -10.55 -1.47 -3.13
CA GLY A 19 -11.07 -1.31 -4.50
C GLY A 19 -11.95 -0.07 -4.66
N THR A 20 -12.85 0.17 -3.69
CA THR A 20 -13.72 1.35 -3.68
C THR A 20 -12.90 2.65 -3.64
N VAL A 21 -11.87 2.71 -2.80
CA VAL A 21 -10.99 3.88 -2.69
C VAL A 21 -10.27 4.17 -4.00
N VAL A 22 -9.75 3.15 -4.70
CA VAL A 22 -9.05 3.36 -5.98
C VAL A 22 -9.99 3.95 -7.03
N VAL A 23 -11.22 3.44 -7.13
CA VAL A 23 -12.23 3.96 -8.07
C VAL A 23 -12.64 5.39 -7.72
N MET A 24 -12.97 5.65 -6.45
CA MET A 24 -13.32 7.01 -6.00
C MET A 24 -12.19 7.99 -6.29
N GLN A 25 -10.94 7.61 -6.03
CA GLN A 25 -9.81 8.49 -6.21
C GLN A 25 -9.49 8.74 -7.69
N ARG A 26 -9.78 7.78 -8.57
CA ARG A 26 -9.75 8.00 -10.01
C ARG A 26 -10.75 9.08 -10.43
N LEU A 27 -11.99 9.03 -9.90
CA LEU A 27 -13.01 10.04 -10.20
C LEU A 27 -12.58 11.44 -9.74
N LEU A 28 -11.98 11.57 -8.55
CA LEU A 28 -11.46 12.85 -8.06
C LEU A 28 -10.36 13.42 -8.99
N ILE A 29 -9.49 12.56 -9.52
CA ILE A 29 -8.45 12.97 -10.46
C ILE A 29 -9.06 13.44 -11.78
N GLU A 30 -10.12 12.78 -12.26
CA GLU A 30 -10.86 13.17 -13.47
C GLU A 30 -11.59 14.51 -13.29
N GLU A 31 -12.03 14.85 -12.08
CA GLU A 31 -12.57 16.17 -11.71
C GLU A 31 -11.47 17.25 -11.57
N GLY A 32 -10.20 16.90 -11.77
CA GLY A 32 -9.07 17.84 -11.73
C GLY A 32 -8.55 18.14 -10.32
N ILE A 33 -8.97 17.37 -9.31
CA ILE A 33 -8.44 17.51 -7.94
C ILE A 33 -7.00 17.00 -7.93
N ALA A 34 -6.08 17.81 -7.40
CA ALA A 34 -4.68 17.45 -7.25
C ALA A 34 -4.55 16.15 -6.43
N THR A 35 -3.79 15.20 -6.98
CA THR A 35 -3.57 13.86 -6.40
C THR A 35 -3.05 13.94 -4.97
N GLU A 36 -2.10 14.84 -4.73
CA GLU A 36 -1.44 15.05 -3.46
C GLU A 36 -2.43 15.55 -2.40
N ALA A 37 -3.31 16.47 -2.77
CA ALA A 37 -4.34 17.01 -1.89
C ALA A 37 -5.40 15.95 -1.53
N ALA A 38 -5.86 15.18 -2.53
CA ALA A 38 -6.83 14.10 -2.32
C ALA A 38 -6.27 12.98 -1.41
N VAL A 39 -5.02 12.56 -1.66
CA VAL A 39 -4.29 11.61 -0.80
C VAL A 39 -4.14 12.21 0.60
N GLY A 40 -3.60 13.42 0.71
CA GLY A 40 -3.27 14.05 1.98
C GLY A 40 -4.49 14.19 2.88
N LEU A 41 -5.60 14.72 2.35
CA LEU A 41 -6.85 14.84 3.10
C LEU A 41 -7.39 13.48 3.56
N ARG A 42 -7.36 12.47 2.68
CA ARG A 42 -7.82 11.12 3.01
C ARG A 42 -7.03 10.50 4.16
N TYR A 43 -5.71 10.60 4.11
CA TYR A 43 -4.84 10.07 5.16
C TYR A 43 -4.87 10.92 6.44
N LEU A 44 -5.11 12.23 6.33
CA LEU A 44 -5.34 13.09 7.49
C LEU A 44 -6.60 12.64 8.24
N VAL A 45 -7.72 12.49 7.53
CA VAL A 45 -8.99 12.00 8.12
C VAL A 45 -8.81 10.60 8.70
N GLY A 46 -8.16 9.68 7.96
CA GLY A 46 -7.86 8.34 8.45
C GLY A 46 -7.02 8.35 9.74
N GLY A 47 -5.99 9.20 9.79
CA GLY A 47 -5.17 9.40 10.98
C GLY A 47 -5.98 9.91 12.16
N LEU A 48 -6.82 10.93 11.96
CA LEU A 48 -7.71 11.48 12.99
C LEU A 48 -8.72 10.46 13.50
N VAL A 49 -9.30 9.63 12.62
CA VAL A 49 -10.18 8.52 13.01
C VAL A 49 -9.42 7.52 13.87
N CYS A 50 -8.20 7.13 13.49
CA CYS A 50 -7.38 6.25 14.32
C CYS A 50 -7.09 6.86 15.70
N LEU A 51 -6.79 8.16 15.78
CA LEU A 51 -6.61 8.86 17.06
C LEU A 51 -7.89 8.86 17.90
N GLY A 52 -9.05 9.12 17.29
CA GLY A 52 -10.35 9.09 17.95
C GLY A 52 -10.67 7.72 18.53
N ILE A 53 -10.39 6.65 17.79
CA ILE A 53 -10.55 5.27 18.26
C ILE A 53 -9.58 5.00 19.44
N LEU A 54 -8.32 5.41 19.35
CA LEU A 54 -7.35 5.23 20.44
C LEU A 54 -7.76 5.99 21.71
N ALA A 55 -8.24 7.22 21.55
CA ALA A 55 -8.75 8.04 22.65
C ALA A 55 -9.98 7.40 23.30
N GLY A 56 -10.96 6.94 22.51
CA GLY A 56 -12.16 6.25 23.00
C GLY A 56 -11.83 4.93 23.70
N LEU A 57 -10.84 4.19 23.22
CA LEU A 57 -10.35 2.96 23.84
C LEU A 57 -9.39 3.19 25.03
N ARG A 58 -9.08 4.46 25.36
CA ARG A 58 -8.08 4.85 26.37
C ARG A 58 -6.71 4.17 26.17
N ARG A 59 -6.32 3.97 24.90
CA ARG A 59 -5.05 3.35 24.51
C ARG A 59 -4.01 4.43 24.20
N PRO A 60 -2.71 4.11 24.31
CA PRO A 60 -1.65 5.06 23.96
C PRO A 60 -1.76 5.49 22.50
N VAL A 61 -2.04 6.78 22.34
CA VAL A 61 -2.31 7.43 21.05
C VAL A 61 -1.06 7.50 20.17
N ALA A 62 0.11 7.53 20.79
CA ALA A 62 1.38 7.61 20.10
C ALA A 62 2.17 6.30 20.22
N PRO A 63 2.90 5.89 19.16
CA PRO A 63 3.94 4.89 19.21
C PRO A 63 4.93 5.13 20.36
N VAL A 64 5.69 4.09 20.69
CA VAL A 64 6.79 4.19 21.66
C VAL A 64 7.71 5.36 21.27
N ARG A 65 8.22 6.12 22.24
CA ARG A 65 8.92 7.41 22.00
C ARG A 65 10.00 7.35 20.92
N GLY A 66 10.74 6.24 20.78
CA GLY A 66 11.78 6.04 19.75
C GLY A 66 11.26 5.57 18.37
N GLU A 67 10.00 5.16 18.28
CA GLU A 67 9.37 4.64 17.05
C GLU A 67 8.49 5.69 16.34
N ARG A 68 8.11 6.77 17.04
CA ARG A 68 7.24 7.84 16.52
C ARG A 68 7.76 8.48 15.23
N LEU A 69 8.98 9.01 15.28
CA LEU A 69 9.60 9.65 14.12
C LEU A 69 9.77 8.65 12.97
N ARG A 70 10.12 7.40 13.27
CA ARG A 70 10.25 6.34 12.26
C ARG A 70 8.90 6.05 11.60
N ALA A 71 7.82 5.93 12.37
CA ALA A 71 6.48 5.71 11.83
C ALA A 71 6.03 6.86 10.92
N PHE A 72 6.27 8.10 11.36
CA PHE A 72 5.99 9.29 10.57
C PHE A 72 6.80 9.31 9.27
N LEU A 73 8.13 9.10 9.33
CA LEU A 73 9.00 9.10 8.16
C LEU A 73 8.70 7.95 7.19
N LEU A 74 8.33 6.77 7.71
CA LEU A 74 7.87 5.66 6.87
C LEU A 74 6.59 6.04 6.11
N GLY A 75 5.69 6.75 6.77
CA GLY A 75 4.51 7.34 6.14
C GLY A 75 4.87 8.36 5.08
N ALA A 76 5.61 9.41 5.43
CA ALA A 76 5.93 10.51 4.52
C ALA A 76 6.77 10.07 3.31
N LEU A 77 7.84 9.30 3.56
CA LEU A 77 8.85 9.02 2.54
C LEU A 77 8.58 7.78 1.72
N LEU A 78 8.05 6.71 2.33
CA LEU A 78 7.83 5.46 1.59
C LEU A 78 6.39 5.32 1.15
N TYR A 79 5.46 5.39 2.10
CA TYR A 79 4.05 5.16 1.80
C TYR A 79 3.40 6.34 1.07
N GLY A 80 3.81 7.57 1.36
CA GLY A 80 3.39 8.78 0.65
C GLY A 80 3.88 8.77 -0.80
N MET A 81 5.17 8.53 -1.02
CA MET A 81 5.74 8.37 -2.36
C MET A 81 5.07 7.25 -3.14
N GLN A 82 4.81 6.11 -2.50
CA GLN A 82 4.05 5.00 -3.08
C GLN A 82 2.67 5.43 -3.55
N ALA A 83 1.91 6.15 -2.71
CA ALA A 83 0.57 6.62 -3.02
C ALA A 83 0.60 7.60 -4.20
N VAL A 84 1.47 8.61 -4.17
CA VAL A 84 1.62 9.59 -5.25
C VAL A 84 1.92 8.89 -6.58
N LEU A 85 2.91 7.99 -6.61
CA LEU A 85 3.25 7.24 -7.82
C LEU A 85 2.08 6.39 -8.33
N PHE A 86 1.33 5.75 -7.44
CA PHE A 86 0.18 4.92 -7.83
C PHE A 86 -0.91 5.75 -8.50
N TYR A 87 -1.27 6.87 -7.89
CA TYR A 87 -2.36 7.71 -8.39
C TYR A 87 -1.94 8.53 -9.63
N GLN A 88 -0.67 8.93 -9.74
CA GLN A 88 -0.13 9.46 -11.00
C GLN A 88 -0.15 8.40 -12.10
N ALA A 89 0.16 7.13 -11.80
CA ALA A 89 0.05 6.05 -12.77
C ALA A 89 -1.37 5.88 -13.32
N LEU A 90 -2.40 6.14 -12.50
CA LEU A 90 -3.79 6.14 -12.98
C LEU A 90 -3.99 7.13 -14.11
N GLN A 91 -3.40 8.33 -14.07
CA GLN A 91 -3.55 9.32 -15.16
C GLN A 91 -3.10 8.80 -16.53
N HIS A 92 -2.26 7.77 -16.54
CA HIS A 92 -1.67 7.18 -17.74
C HIS A 92 -2.27 5.83 -18.12
N GLY A 93 -3.28 5.31 -17.42
CA GLY A 93 -3.88 4.02 -17.75
C GLY A 93 -5.18 3.70 -17.02
N THR A 94 -5.74 2.53 -17.28
CA THR A 94 -6.97 2.10 -16.61
C THR A 94 -6.72 1.70 -15.15
N VAL A 95 -7.73 1.88 -14.30
CA VAL A 95 -7.70 1.45 -12.89
C VAL A 95 -7.30 -0.02 -12.75
N ALA A 96 -7.83 -0.89 -13.62
CA ALA A 96 -7.55 -2.32 -13.60
C ALA A 96 -6.06 -2.60 -13.89
N THR A 97 -5.53 -2.01 -14.96
CA THR A 97 -4.14 -2.24 -15.39
C THR A 97 -3.13 -1.74 -14.38
N VAL A 98 -3.31 -0.51 -13.88
CA VAL A 98 -2.42 0.09 -12.87
C VAL A 98 -2.48 -0.70 -11.56
N SER A 99 -3.68 -1.13 -11.13
CA SER A 99 -3.83 -1.95 -9.93
C SER A 99 -3.13 -3.30 -10.07
N LEU A 100 -3.22 -3.96 -11.23
CA LEU A 100 -2.54 -5.24 -11.42
C LEU A 100 -1.02 -5.10 -11.41
N LEU A 101 -0.49 -4.05 -12.05
CA LEU A 101 0.93 -3.72 -12.02
C LEU A 101 1.40 -3.45 -10.58
N PHE A 102 0.62 -2.68 -9.81
CA PHE A 102 0.90 -2.46 -8.40
C PHE A 102 0.91 -3.77 -7.59
N TYR A 103 -0.02 -4.68 -7.86
CA TYR A 103 -0.08 -6.01 -7.23
C TYR A 103 1.06 -6.98 -7.63
N THR A 104 2.11 -6.50 -8.31
CA THR A 104 3.42 -7.19 -8.37
C THR A 104 4.17 -7.14 -7.04
N TYR A 105 3.81 -6.22 -6.14
CA TYR A 105 4.51 -6.05 -4.86
C TYR A 105 4.64 -7.34 -4.03
N PRO A 106 3.67 -8.29 -3.98
CA PRO A 106 3.85 -9.53 -3.22
C PRO A 106 4.99 -10.41 -3.76
N ALA A 107 5.19 -10.42 -5.09
CA ALA A 107 6.33 -11.11 -5.69
C ALA A 107 7.65 -10.41 -5.32
N LEU A 108 7.67 -9.08 -5.39
CA LEU A 108 8.84 -8.28 -4.97
C LEU A 108 9.18 -8.50 -3.50
N ILE A 109 8.18 -8.55 -2.61
CA ILE A 109 8.36 -8.88 -1.19
C ILE A 109 8.99 -10.26 -1.05
N LEU A 110 8.53 -11.27 -1.79
CA LEU A 110 9.11 -12.61 -1.71
C LEU A 110 10.59 -12.59 -2.12
N ILE A 111 10.88 -12.03 -3.31
CA ILE A 111 12.22 -11.98 -3.88
C ILE A 111 13.16 -11.25 -2.91
N ALA A 112 12.76 -10.08 -2.43
CA ALA A 112 13.53 -9.30 -1.47
C ALA A 112 13.69 -10.03 -0.13
N SER A 113 12.66 -10.72 0.36
CA SER A 113 12.75 -11.50 1.61
C SER A 113 13.74 -12.65 1.50
N LEU A 114 13.79 -13.34 0.34
CA LEU A 114 14.75 -14.41 0.09
C LEU A 114 16.17 -13.84 -0.03
N ALA A 115 16.34 -12.76 -0.80
CA ALA A 115 17.62 -12.08 -0.98
C ALA A 115 18.20 -11.54 0.34
N LEU A 116 17.34 -11.03 1.23
CA LEU A 116 17.71 -10.53 2.55
C LEU A 116 17.86 -11.63 3.62
N GLY A 117 17.71 -12.92 3.25
CA GLY A 117 17.79 -14.04 4.18
C GLY A 117 16.67 -14.07 5.24
N LEU A 118 15.59 -13.31 5.04
CA LEU A 118 14.47 -13.23 5.98
C LEU A 118 13.60 -14.48 6.02
N ARG A 119 13.68 -15.29 4.96
CA ARG A 119 12.79 -16.43 4.76
C ARG A 119 13.52 -17.52 3.98
N ARG A 120 13.20 -18.77 4.30
CA ARG A 120 13.65 -19.95 3.53
C ARG A 120 12.79 -20.15 2.29
N TRP A 121 13.40 -20.66 1.23
CA TRP A 121 12.71 -20.97 -0.02
C TRP A 121 11.52 -21.91 0.24
N SER A 122 10.39 -21.59 -0.39
CA SER A 122 9.17 -22.41 -0.36
C SER A 122 8.65 -22.51 -1.77
N TRP A 123 8.42 -23.73 -2.25
CA TRP A 123 7.99 -23.94 -3.63
C TRP A 123 6.65 -23.27 -3.93
N TYR A 124 5.71 -23.28 -2.98
CA TYR A 124 4.43 -22.55 -3.07
C TYR A 124 4.63 -21.05 -3.23
N ALA A 125 5.63 -20.49 -2.56
CA ALA A 125 5.95 -19.07 -2.65
C ALA A 125 6.56 -18.73 -4.01
N GLY A 126 7.50 -19.56 -4.48
CA GLY A 126 8.09 -19.43 -5.81
C GLY A 126 7.02 -19.49 -6.90
N ALA A 127 6.08 -20.43 -6.80
CA ALA A 127 4.95 -20.53 -7.71
C ALA A 127 4.05 -19.28 -7.66
N ALA A 128 3.69 -18.80 -6.46
CA ALA A 128 2.88 -17.59 -6.32
C ALA A 128 3.57 -16.33 -6.88
N ALA A 129 4.87 -16.19 -6.68
CA ALA A 129 5.64 -15.07 -7.24
C ALA A 129 5.76 -15.17 -8.76
N LEU A 130 5.97 -16.39 -9.30
CA LEU A 130 5.97 -16.61 -10.74
C LEU A 130 4.60 -16.26 -11.34
N MET A 131 3.50 -16.71 -10.75
CA MET A 131 2.16 -16.38 -11.23
C MET A 131 1.88 -14.87 -11.18
N SER A 132 2.31 -14.18 -10.12
CA SER A 132 2.20 -12.72 -10.03
C SER A 132 3.04 -12.00 -11.09
N ALA A 133 4.27 -12.46 -11.33
CA ALA A 133 5.14 -11.93 -12.39
C ALA A 133 4.56 -12.17 -13.79
N VAL A 134 4.01 -13.37 -14.05
CA VAL A 134 3.33 -13.70 -15.31
C VAL A 134 2.09 -12.84 -15.50
N GLY A 135 1.25 -12.70 -14.47
CA GLY A 135 0.05 -11.84 -14.54
C GLY A 135 0.40 -10.39 -14.86
N ALA A 136 1.45 -9.86 -14.25
CA ALA A 136 1.93 -8.52 -14.54
C ALA A 136 2.52 -8.40 -15.95
N ALA A 137 3.33 -9.36 -16.38
CA ALA A 137 3.88 -9.39 -17.74
C ALA A 137 2.78 -9.47 -18.80
N LEU A 138 1.74 -10.30 -18.59
CA LEU A 138 0.58 -10.39 -19.46
C LEU A 138 -0.13 -9.05 -19.59
N VAL A 139 -0.27 -8.30 -18.49
CA VAL A 139 -0.88 -6.96 -18.54
C VAL A 139 0.01 -5.93 -19.19
N VAL A 140 1.34 -5.96 -18.99
CA VAL A 140 2.26 -5.09 -19.73
C VAL A 140 2.16 -5.35 -21.23
N VAL A 141 2.16 -6.62 -21.64
CA VAL A 141 2.09 -7.01 -23.06
C VAL A 141 0.72 -6.66 -23.67
N SER A 142 -0.37 -6.91 -22.93
CA SER A 142 -1.73 -6.54 -23.35
C SER A 142 -1.96 -5.03 -23.30
N GLY A 143 -1.14 -4.27 -22.56
CA GLY A 143 -1.23 -2.82 -22.40
C GLY A 143 -1.23 -2.03 -23.72
N ARG A 144 -0.65 -2.59 -24.79
CA ARG A 144 -0.71 -2.00 -26.14
C ARG A 144 -2.13 -1.93 -26.72
N GLU A 145 -3.04 -2.81 -26.29
CA GLU A 145 -4.48 -2.76 -26.61
C GLU A 145 -5.33 -2.21 -25.44
N VAL A 146 -4.82 -2.28 -24.20
CA VAL A 146 -5.57 -1.95 -22.96
C VAL A 146 -5.39 -0.48 -22.50
N GLY A 147 -4.72 0.37 -23.26
CA GLY A 147 -4.67 1.82 -23.03
C GLY A 147 -3.91 2.22 -21.77
N ILE A 148 -2.63 1.81 -21.67
CA ILE A 148 -1.69 2.37 -20.68
C ILE A 148 -0.40 2.85 -21.34
N ASP A 149 0.06 4.03 -20.96
CA ASP A 149 1.32 4.60 -21.43
C ASP A 149 2.53 3.98 -20.71
N PRO A 150 3.71 3.95 -21.34
CA PRO A 150 4.95 3.50 -20.71
C PRO A 150 5.28 4.21 -19.38
N ILE A 151 4.92 5.49 -19.27
CA ILE A 151 5.09 6.29 -18.05
C ILE A 151 4.23 5.71 -16.92
N GLY A 152 2.97 5.37 -17.20
CA GLY A 152 2.07 4.72 -16.24
C GLY A 152 2.61 3.38 -15.74
N ILE A 153 3.22 2.60 -16.62
CA ILE A 153 3.87 1.33 -16.25
C ILE A 153 5.02 1.58 -15.27
N ALA A 154 5.92 2.53 -15.59
CA ALA A 154 7.05 2.86 -14.74
C ALA A 154 6.61 3.38 -13.36
N LEU A 155 5.59 4.25 -13.32
CA LEU A 155 5.03 4.78 -12.08
C LEU A 155 4.36 3.69 -11.22
N ALA A 156 3.59 2.80 -11.83
CA ALA A 156 2.91 1.71 -11.11
C ALA A 156 3.91 0.71 -10.52
N LEU A 157 4.94 0.33 -11.28
CA LEU A 157 6.01 -0.54 -10.80
C LEU A 157 6.87 0.16 -9.74
N GLY A 158 7.15 1.46 -9.90
CA GLY A 158 7.81 2.27 -8.87
C GLY A 158 7.02 2.26 -7.56
N SER A 159 5.71 2.45 -7.63
CA SER A 159 4.81 2.35 -6.48
C SER A 159 4.89 0.95 -5.81
N ALA A 160 4.90 -0.12 -6.60
CA ALA A 160 5.06 -1.49 -6.09
C ALA A 160 6.40 -1.69 -5.35
N CYS A 161 7.49 -1.07 -5.83
CA CYS A 161 8.78 -1.07 -5.15
C CYS A 161 8.72 -0.34 -3.80
N PHE A 162 8.17 0.89 -3.77
CA PHE A 162 8.06 1.65 -2.52
C PHE A 162 7.19 0.94 -1.48
N VAL A 163 6.04 0.35 -1.87
CA VAL A 163 5.21 -0.42 -0.92
C VAL A 163 5.94 -1.66 -0.41
N THR A 164 6.73 -2.32 -1.26
CA THR A 164 7.55 -3.47 -0.87
C THR A 164 8.57 -3.08 0.19
N VAL A 165 9.32 -2.01 -0.04
CA VAL A 165 10.31 -1.49 0.91
C VAL A 165 9.63 -1.08 2.22
N PHE A 166 8.50 -0.36 2.15
CA PHE A 166 7.71 -0.01 3.31
C PHE A 166 7.33 -1.25 4.13
N LEU A 167 6.75 -2.28 3.50
CA LEU A 167 6.27 -3.48 4.20
C LEU A 167 7.41 -4.29 4.84
N LEU A 168 8.58 -4.37 4.20
CA LEU A 168 9.75 -5.08 4.74
C LEU A 168 10.36 -4.35 5.94
N ILE A 169 10.43 -3.03 5.88
CA ILE A 169 11.06 -2.20 6.91
C ILE A 169 10.11 -1.94 8.08
N ASN A 170 8.81 -1.77 7.83
CA ASN A 170 7.81 -1.41 8.83
C ASN A 170 7.84 -2.35 10.05
N LYS A 171 7.83 -3.67 9.83
CA LYS A 171 7.89 -4.66 10.91
C LYS A 171 9.21 -4.63 11.69
N ARG A 172 10.31 -4.23 11.07
CA ARG A 172 11.63 -4.19 11.71
C ARG A 172 11.87 -2.89 12.49
N LEU A 173 11.38 -1.76 11.98
CA LEU A 173 11.56 -0.45 12.62
C LEU A 173 10.57 -0.17 13.74
N LEU A 174 9.39 -0.80 13.70
CA LEU A 174 8.29 -0.58 14.67
C LEU A 174 7.86 -1.87 15.38
N PRO A 175 8.77 -2.65 16.01
CA PRO A 175 8.43 -3.93 16.63
C PRO A 175 7.61 -3.81 17.92
N LEU A 176 7.66 -2.67 18.63
CA LEU A 176 7.08 -2.53 19.96
C LEU A 176 5.71 -1.82 19.97
N SER A 177 5.38 -1.08 18.91
CA SER A 177 4.18 -0.26 18.89
C SER A 177 2.93 -1.01 18.44
N PRO A 178 1.76 -0.76 19.07
CA PRO A 178 0.48 -1.30 18.60
C PRO A 178 0.18 -0.85 17.17
N ALA A 179 -0.36 -1.77 16.35
CA ALA A 179 -0.65 -1.53 14.94
C ALA A 179 -1.51 -0.27 14.71
N LEU A 180 -2.52 -0.03 15.56
CA LEU A 180 -3.41 1.12 15.44
C LEU A 180 -2.67 2.46 15.65
N SER A 181 -1.75 2.53 16.60
CA SER A 181 -0.93 3.73 16.86
C SER A 181 0.08 3.98 15.74
N VAL A 182 0.65 2.90 15.18
CA VAL A 182 1.52 2.97 14.00
C VAL A 182 0.75 3.47 12.79
N SER A 183 -0.43 2.91 12.52
CA SER A 183 -1.28 3.33 11.40
C SER A 183 -1.65 4.80 11.46
N ALA A 184 -1.95 5.34 12.65
CA ALA A 184 -2.22 6.77 12.82
C ALA A 184 -1.02 7.62 12.40
N TRP A 185 0.18 7.30 12.90
CA TRP A 185 1.40 8.07 12.64
C TRP A 185 1.90 7.94 11.20
N VAL A 186 1.78 6.76 10.59
CA VAL A 186 2.03 6.57 9.16
C VAL A 186 1.05 7.42 8.35
N SER A 187 -0.23 7.45 8.72
CA SER A 187 -1.24 8.25 8.00
C SER A 187 -0.95 9.76 8.11
N PHE A 188 -0.54 10.26 9.27
CA PHE A 188 -0.08 11.65 9.38
C PHE A 188 1.19 11.94 8.59
N GLY A 189 2.11 10.98 8.51
CA GLY A 189 3.28 11.10 7.66
C GLY A 189 2.90 11.26 6.19
N VAL A 190 1.93 10.49 5.71
CA VAL A 190 1.45 10.56 4.32
C VAL A 190 0.72 11.87 4.03
N ALA A 191 0.08 12.46 5.05
CA ALA A 191 -0.66 13.70 4.92
C ALA A 191 0.19 14.97 5.00
N ALA A 192 1.47 14.85 5.37
CA ALA A 192 2.42 15.95 5.52
C ALA A 192 3.16 16.24 4.21
#